data_AF-A0A6V7VIF1-F1
#
_entry.id   AF-A0A6V7VIF1-F1
#
_cell.length_a   1.000
_cell.length_b   1.000
_cell.length_c   1.000
_cell.angle_alpha   90.00
_cell.angle_beta   90.00
_cell.angle_gamma   90.00
#
_symmetry.space_group_name_H-M   'P 1'
#
loop_
_entity.id
_entity.type
_entity.pdbx_description
1 polymer ?
#
loop_
_entity_poly.entity_id
_entity_poly.type
_entity_poly.pdbx_seq_one_letter_code
_entity_poly.pdbx_strand_id
1 'polypeptide(L)'
;MAIGLENCCTYNYIYYYAKYGRIYKGGLFTKLSTFSWNNNDIFGCGLVYPPTNKSNEFPYVFFTQNGNQIGKGVLLKGNSDSYKPRVYLDCCSVEANFGIL
;
A
#
# COMPACT_ATOMS: atom_id res chain seq x y z
N MET A 1 -1.24 7.33 -11.04
CA MET A 1 -0.30 6.55 -10.22
C MET A 1 -1.04 5.59 -9.29
N ALA A 2 -0.52 4.37 -9.14
CA ALA A 2 -0.80 3.48 -8.03
C ALA A 2 0.50 3.02 -7.34
N ILE A 3 0.48 2.86 -6.02
CA ILE A 3 1.62 2.43 -5.19
C ILE A 3 1.18 1.33 -4.23
N GLY A 4 2.03 0.33 -4.01
CA GLY A 4 1.80 -0.68 -2.99
C GLY A 4 2.75 -1.85 -3.09
N LEU A 5 2.22 -3.04 -2.80
CA LEU A 5 3.00 -4.25 -2.64
C LEU A 5 2.41 -5.39 -3.48
N GLU A 6 3.29 -6.22 -4.01
CA GLU A 6 2.97 -7.45 -4.73
C GLU A 6 3.51 -8.64 -3.95
N ASN A 7 2.64 -9.62 -3.67
CA ASN A 7 3.05 -10.87 -3.05
C ASN A 7 3.83 -11.72 -4.06
N CYS A 8 5.07 -12.07 -3.74
CA CYS A 8 5.98 -12.75 -4.67
C CYS A 8 5.57 -14.19 -5.00
N CYS A 9 4.78 -14.84 -4.14
CA CYS A 9 4.38 -16.24 -4.31
C CYS A 9 3.06 -16.38 -5.07
N THR A 10 2.12 -15.47 -4.83
CA THR A 10 0.76 -15.54 -5.39
C THR A 10 0.50 -14.56 -6.53
N TYR A 11 1.42 -13.61 -6.76
CA TYR A 11 1.24 -12.48 -7.68
C TYR A 11 0.00 -11.63 -7.36
N ASN A 12 -0.52 -11.71 -6.12
CA ASN A 12 -1.60 -10.87 -5.65
C ASN A 12 -1.08 -9.47 -5.31
N TYR A 13 -1.89 -8.46 -5.60
CA TYR A 13 -1.54 -7.06 -5.41
C TYR A 13 -2.38 -6.41 -4.32
N ILE A 14 -1.74 -5.54 -3.56
CA ILE A 14 -2.40 -4.61 -2.66
C ILE A 14 -1.81 -3.24 -2.95
N TYR A 15 -2.61 -2.34 -3.49
CA TYR A 15 -2.14 -1.03 -3.88
C TYR A 15 -3.18 0.04 -3.62
N TYR A 16 -2.67 1.26 -3.41
CA TYR A 16 -3.43 2.47 -3.39
C TYR A 16 -3.42 3.10 -4.78
N TYR A 17 -4.59 3.33 -5.36
CA TYR A 17 -4.77 4.03 -6.62
C TYR A 17 -5.11 5.50 -6.33
N ALA A 18 -4.09 6.35 -6.39
CA ALA A 18 -4.18 7.77 -6.06
C ALA A 18 -5.30 8.46 -6.84
N LYS A 19 -5.31 8.39 -8.17
CA LYS A 19 -6.32 9.04 -9.04
C LYS A 19 -7.78 8.88 -8.58
N TYR A 20 -8.12 7.74 -7.99
CA TYR A 20 -9.49 7.43 -7.58
C TYR A 20 -9.71 7.43 -6.06
N GLY A 21 -8.68 7.65 -5.26
CA GLY A 21 -8.78 7.53 -3.81
C GLY A 21 -9.24 6.14 -3.37
N ARG A 22 -8.69 5.08 -3.96
CA ARG A 22 -9.13 3.69 -3.71
C ARG A 22 -7.99 2.77 -3.33
N ILE A 23 -8.26 1.86 -2.40
CA ILE A 23 -7.36 0.73 -2.08
C ILE A 23 -7.90 -0.51 -2.81
N TYR A 24 -7.04 -1.21 -3.53
CA TYR A 24 -7.32 -2.49 -4.16
C TYR A 24 -6.78 -3.65 -3.31
N LYS A 25 -7.58 -4.70 -3.16
CA LYS A 25 -7.16 -5.97 -2.56
C LYS A 25 -7.98 -7.12 -3.16
N GLY A 26 -7.32 -8.09 -3.79
CA GLY A 26 -7.94 -9.36 -4.19
C GLY A 26 -9.22 -9.21 -5.02
N GLY A 27 -9.22 -8.29 -6.00
CA GLY A 27 -10.37 -8.02 -6.85
C GLY A 27 -11.34 -6.94 -6.34
N LEU A 28 -11.22 -6.50 -5.08
CA LEU A 28 -12.12 -5.51 -4.49
C LEU A 28 -11.46 -4.14 -4.36
N PHE A 29 -12.22 -3.08 -4.65
CA PHE A 29 -11.84 -1.70 -4.37
C PHE A 29 -12.61 -1.14 -3.16
N THR A 30 -11.88 -0.50 -2.25
CA THR A 30 -12.46 0.27 -1.15
C THR A 30 -12.20 1.76 -1.38
N LYS A 31 -13.26 2.57 -1.47
CA LYS A 31 -13.17 4.02 -1.65
C LYS A 31 -12.85 4.71 -0.32
N LEU A 32 -11.93 5.67 -0.36
CA LEU A 32 -11.64 6.57 0.75
C LEU A 32 -12.55 7.81 0.67
N SER A 33 -13.03 8.29 1.82
CA SER A 33 -14.05 9.33 1.91
C SER A 33 -13.54 10.74 1.58
N THR A 34 -12.24 11.01 1.70
CA THR A 34 -11.68 12.37 1.67
C THR A 34 -10.32 12.44 0.98
N PHE A 35 -10.25 12.08 -0.31
CA PHE A 35 -8.99 12.12 -1.05
C PHE A 35 -8.94 13.24 -2.09
N SER A 36 -7.82 13.98 -2.10
CA SER A 36 -7.40 14.87 -3.19
C SER A 36 -5.95 14.53 -3.58
N TRP A 37 -5.65 14.57 -4.88
CA TRP A 37 -4.29 14.42 -5.39
C TRP A 37 -3.80 15.79 -5.85
N ASN A 38 -2.69 16.25 -5.27
CA ASN A 38 -2.00 17.47 -5.67
C ASN A 38 -0.57 17.17 -6.16
N ASN A 39 0.00 18.09 -6.93
CA ASN A 39 1.43 18.04 -7.24
C ASN A 39 2.24 18.10 -5.94
N ASN A 40 3.34 17.35 -5.90
CA ASN A 40 4.24 17.20 -4.74
C ASN A 40 3.67 16.43 -3.54
N ASP A 41 2.49 15.82 -3.65
CA ASP A 41 2.02 14.88 -2.62
C ASP A 41 2.99 13.70 -2.50
N ILE A 42 3.36 13.37 -1.26
CA ILE A 42 4.21 12.23 -0.94
C ILE A 42 3.33 11.05 -0.56
N PHE A 43 3.43 9.97 -1.32
CA PHE A 43 2.71 8.73 -1.07
C PHE A 43 3.65 7.67 -0.52
N GLY A 44 3.20 6.97 0.52
CA GLY A 44 3.93 5.87 1.13
C GLY A 44 3.07 4.62 1.23
N CYS A 45 3.74 3.48 1.26
CA CYS A 45 3.15 2.21 1.65
C CYS A 45 4.12 1.48 2.57
N GLY A 46 3.59 0.76 3.55
CA GLY A 46 4.39 -0.04 4.46
C GLY A 46 3.73 -1.36 4.76
N LEU A 47 4.56 -2.34 5.11
CA LEU A 47 4.15 -3.66 5.58
C LEU A 47 4.63 -3.81 7.02
N VAL A 48 3.69 -4.11 7.91
CA VAL A 48 3.97 -4.34 9.33
C VAL A 48 3.81 -5.82 9.60
N TYR A 49 4.87 -6.45 10.10
CA TYR A 49 4.83 -7.77 10.71
C TYR A 49 4.68 -7.61 12.22
N PRO A 50 3.65 -8.20 12.84
CA PRO A 50 3.51 -8.17 14.28
C PRO A 50 4.68 -8.94 14.95
N PRO A 51 5.01 -8.60 16.20
CA PRO A 51 5.97 -9.37 16.99
C PRO A 51 5.63 -10.86 17.01
N THR A 52 6.66 -11.72 16.98
CA THR A 52 6.49 -13.19 16.93
C THR A 52 5.76 -13.76 18.15
N ASN A 53 5.81 -13.08 19.29
CA ASN A 53 5.07 -13.46 20.50
C ASN A 53 3.56 -13.11 20.44
N LYS A 54 3.10 -12.46 19.38
CA LYS A 54 1.69 -12.11 19.13
C LYS A 54 1.12 -12.90 17.95
N SER A 55 1.12 -14.23 18.06
CA SER A 55 0.70 -15.16 16.99
C SER A 55 -0.73 -14.94 16.46
N ASN A 56 -1.56 -14.18 17.16
CA ASN A 56 -2.95 -13.92 16.78
C ASN A 56 -3.13 -12.63 15.97
N GLU A 57 -2.09 -11.80 15.85
CA GLU A 57 -2.10 -10.62 15.00
C GLU A 57 -1.63 -11.00 13.58
N PHE A 58 -2.31 -10.50 12.55
CA PHE A 58 -1.89 -10.71 11.16
C PHE A 58 -1.01 -9.54 10.68
N PRO A 59 -0.01 -9.78 9.82
CA PRO A 59 0.65 -8.71 9.10
C PRO A 59 -0.35 -7.84 8.35
N TYR A 60 -0.04 -6.56 8.17
CA TYR A 60 -0.91 -5.65 7.45
C TYR A 60 -0.16 -4.64 6.61
N VAL A 61 -0.79 -4.24 5.51
CA VAL A 61 -0.32 -3.17 4.64
C VAL A 61 -1.03 -1.89 5.02
N PHE A 62 -0.30 -0.80 5.16
CA PHE A 62 -0.86 0.53 5.34
C PHE A 62 -0.36 1.47 4.23
N PHE A 63 -1.10 2.54 4.01
CA PHE A 63 -0.79 3.58 3.04
C PHE A 63 -0.76 4.93 3.73
N THR A 64 0.07 5.84 3.23
CA THR A 64 0.16 7.21 3.73
C THR A 64 0.09 8.22 2.59
N GLN A 65 -0.44 9.40 2.90
CA GLN A 65 -0.31 10.60 2.09
C GLN A 65 0.22 11.72 2.99
N ASN A 66 1.33 12.34 2.58
CA ASN A 66 2.00 13.40 3.32
C ASN A 66 2.26 13.02 4.79
N GLY A 67 2.73 11.79 5.01
CA GLY A 67 3.04 11.24 6.34
C GLY A 67 1.83 10.74 7.14
N ASN A 68 0.59 11.07 6.75
CA ASN A 68 -0.61 10.65 7.45
C ASN A 68 -1.17 9.35 6.87
N GLN A 69 -1.57 8.41 7.72
CA GLN A 69 -2.20 7.16 7.27
C GLN A 69 -3.54 7.44 6.59
N ILE A 70 -3.76 6.80 5.45
CA ILE A 70 -5.01 6.86 4.69
C ILE A 70 -5.75 5.53 4.75
N GLY A 71 -7.04 5.58 5.10
CA GLY A 71 -7.85 4.38 5.30
C GLY A 71 -7.38 3.50 6.46
N LYS A 72 -7.95 2.29 6.53
CA LYS A 72 -7.57 1.26 7.51
C LYS A 72 -6.49 0.35 6.92
N GLY A 73 -5.65 -0.19 7.80
CA GLY A 73 -4.67 -1.21 7.43
C GLY A 73 -5.35 -2.44 6.81
N VAL A 74 -4.75 -2.96 5.74
CA VAL A 74 -5.22 -4.13 5.01
C VAL A 74 -4.58 -5.39 5.61
N LEU A 75 -5.36 -6.14 6.41
CA LEU A 75 -4.90 -7.39 7.01
C LEU A 75 -4.54 -8.44 5.95
N LEU A 76 -3.40 -9.10 6.12
CA LEU A 76 -2.90 -10.19 5.30
C LEU A 76 -3.20 -11.52 5.97
N LYS A 77 -4.27 -12.20 5.53
CA LYS A 77 -4.60 -13.55 6.00
C LYS A 77 -3.93 -14.56 5.07
N GLY A 78 -3.16 -15.50 5.62
CA GLY A 78 -2.47 -16.55 4.85
C GLY A 78 -0.96 -16.31 4.70
N ASN A 79 -0.34 -16.94 3.70
CA ASN A 79 1.10 -16.80 3.44
C ASN A 79 1.42 -15.35 3.06
N SER A 80 2.21 -14.69 3.91
CA SER A 80 2.62 -13.28 3.80
C SER A 80 4.15 -13.16 3.74
N ASP A 81 4.82 -14.22 3.28
CA ASP A 81 6.24 -14.44 3.51
C ASP A 81 7.12 -13.47 2.71
N SER A 82 6.67 -13.06 1.52
CA SER A 82 7.46 -12.19 0.64
C SER A 82 6.61 -11.23 -0.18
N TYR A 83 6.91 -9.93 -0.03
CA TYR A 83 6.35 -8.84 -0.83
C TYR A 83 7.46 -8.00 -1.44
N LYS A 84 7.22 -7.50 -2.67
CA LYS A 84 8.06 -6.50 -3.32
C LYS A 84 7.29 -5.19 -3.53
N PRO A 85 7.96 -4.03 -3.47
CA PRO A 85 7.35 -2.75 -3.86
C PRO A 85 6.85 -2.79 -5.31
N ARG A 86 5.70 -2.16 -5.56
CA ARG A 86 5.12 -2.02 -6.90
C ARG A 86 4.58 -0.62 -7.11
N VAL A 87 4.92 -0.05 -8.26
CA VAL A 87 4.40 1.25 -8.73
C VAL A 87 3.85 1.09 -10.13
N TYR A 88 2.73 1.76 -10.41
CA TYR A 88 2.14 1.89 -11.74
C TYR A 88 1.92 3.37 -12.03
N LEU A 89 2.38 3.83 -13.19
CA LEU A 89 2.27 5.23 -13.63
C LEU A 89 1.29 5.32 -14.80
N ASP A 90 0.47 6.36 -14.76
CA ASP A 90 -0.50 6.71 -15.81
C ASP A 90 -0.41 8.23 -16.00
N CYS A 91 0.16 8.65 -17.14
CA CYS A 91 0.39 10.06 -17.51
C CYS A 91 1.04 10.92 -16.40
N CYS A 92 1.99 10.38 -15.65
CA CYS A 92 2.74 11.10 -14.61
C CYS A 92 4.16 10.54 -14.44
N SER A 93 5.03 11.33 -13.82
CA SER A 93 6.35 10.92 -13.33
C SER A 93 6.38 10.99 -11.81
N VAL A 94 7.23 10.17 -11.18
CA VAL A 94 7.42 10.15 -9.73
C VAL A 94 8.90 9.90 -9.41
N GLU A 95 9.31 10.33 -8.23
CA GLU A 95 10.55 9.89 -7.58
C GLU A 95 10.23 8.80 -6.56
N ALA A 96 11.09 7.78 -6.45
CA ALA A 96 10.93 6.70 -5.50
C ALA A 96 12.05 6.77 -4.44
N ASN A 97 11.67 6.70 -3.16
CA ASN A 97 12.59 6.67 -2.03
C ASN A 97 12.43 5.34 -1.27
N PHE A 98 13.52 4.60 -1.10
CA PHE A 98 13.57 3.31 -0.40
C PHE A 98 14.28 3.37 0.96
N GLY A 99 14.45 4.57 1.54
CA GLY A 99 15.03 4.78 2.87
C GLY A 99 16.53 5.07 2.88
N ILE A 100 17.14 5.34 1.73
CA ILE A 100 18.53 5.82 1.63
C ILE A 100 18.45 7.28 1.19
N LEU A 101 18.81 8.19 2.11
CA LEU A 101 18.97 9.63 1.89
C LEU A 101 20.45 9.98 2.04
#